data_AF-A0A926ZPG4-F1
#
_entry.id   AF-A0A926ZPG4-F1
#
_cell.length_a   1.000
_cell.length_b   1.000
_cell.length_c   1.000
_cell.angle_alpha   90.00
_cell.angle_beta   90.00
_cell.angle_gamma   90.00
#
_symmetry.space_group_name_H-M   'P 1'
#
loop_
_entity.id
_entity.type
_entity.pdbx_description
1 polymer ?
#
loop_
_entity_poly.entity_id
_entity_poly.type
_entity_poly.pdbx_seq_one_letter_code
_entity_poly.pdbx_strand_id
1 'polypeptide(L)' 'MQSSFFCSTDNAIASADNSIVLTDNAFVSTDNAIASTNNSIVSTDNAIASPYNLIVLRDNAIASTMNYVV' A
#
# COMPACT_ATOMS: atom_id res chain seq x y z
N MET A 1 11.99 18.34 0.48
CA MET A 1 11.85 17.53 1.71
C MET A 1 11.01 16.34 1.32
N GLN A 2 11.47 15.12 1.59
CA GLN A 2 10.62 13.96 1.34
C GLN A 2 9.61 13.82 2.48
N SER A 3 8.34 13.62 2.13
CA SER A 3 7.24 13.39 3.06
C SER A 3 7.13 11.90 3.39
N SER A 4 7.06 11.60 4.68
CA SER A 4 6.89 10.24 5.18
C SER A 4 5.67 10.17 6.09
N PHE A 5 4.88 9.11 5.96
CA PHE A 5 3.64 8.96 6.69
C PHE A 5 3.45 7.54 7.25
N PHE A 6 2.99 7.45 8.49
CA PHE A 6 2.62 6.21 9.15
C PHE A 6 1.16 6.28 9.60
N CYS A 7 0.36 5.25 9.32
CA CYS A 7 -1.03 5.18 9.72
C CYS A 7 -1.40 3.79 10.23
N SER A 8 -2.13 3.77 11.34
CA SER A 8 -2.77 2.58 11.90
C SER A 8 -4.20 2.92 12.29
N THR A 9 -5.14 2.62 11.40
CA THR A 9 -6.58 2.93 11.52
C THR A 9 -7.39 1.87 10.78
N ASP A 10 -8.71 1.85 10.88
CA ASP A 10 -9.51 0.87 10.12
C ASP A 10 -9.44 1.16 8.60
N ASN A 11 -9.45 2.44 8.21
CA ASN A 11 -9.45 2.86 6.82
C ASN A 11 -8.51 4.04 6.61
N ALA A 12 -7.65 3.98 5.60
CA ALA A 12 -6.73 5.06 5.28
C ALA A 12 -6.66 5.39 3.78
N ILE A 13 -6.39 6.66 3.51
CA ILE A 13 -5.90 7.14 2.23
C ILE A 13 -4.54 7.77 2.51
N ALA A 14 -3.49 7.23 1.90
CA ALA A 14 -2.12 7.69 2.10
C ALA A 14 -1.56 8.27 0.80
N SER A 15 -1.10 9.51 0.87
CA SER A 15 -0.35 10.17 -0.20
C SER A 15 0.84 10.91 0.40
N ALA A 16 2.03 10.41 0.12
CA ALA A 16 3.32 10.86 0.62
C ALA A 16 4.43 10.25 -0.28
N ASP A 17 5.68 10.67 -0.14
CA ASP A 17 6.77 10.01 -0.88
C ASP A 17 7.02 8.60 -0.33
N ASN A 18 6.93 8.43 1.00
CA ASN A 18 7.05 7.14 1.67
C ASN A 18 5.88 6.89 2.62
N SER A 19 5.33 5.67 2.61
CA SER A 19 4.26 5.31 3.55
C SER A 19 4.38 3.91 4.15
N ILE A 20 4.00 3.80 5.42
CA ILE A 20 3.73 2.54 6.10
C ILE A 20 2.27 2.54 6.56
N VAL A 21 1.48 1.59 6.07
CA VAL A 21 0.02 1.53 6.27
C VAL A 21 -0.38 0.19 6.87
N LEU A 22 -1.04 0.24 8.04
CA LEU A 22 -1.55 -0.90 8.79
C LEU A 22 -3.04 -0.72 9.05
N THR A 23 -3.88 -1.20 8.13
CA THR A 23 -5.33 -0.88 8.14
C THR A 23 -6.18 -1.99 7.55
N ASP A 24 -7.48 -2.05 7.80
CA ASP A 24 -8.33 -3.03 7.12
C ASP A 24 -8.46 -2.70 5.63
N ASN A 25 -8.72 -1.43 5.28
CA ASN A 25 -8.80 -1.00 3.88
C ASN A 25 -7.89 0.21 3.61
N ALA A 26 -7.14 0.17 2.52
CA ALA A 26 -6.26 1.27 2.13
C ALA A 26 -6.33 1.62 0.64
N PHE A 27 -6.21 2.92 0.37
CA PHE A 27 -5.77 3.45 -0.91
C PHE A 27 -4.42 4.14 -0.72
N VAL A 28 -3.39 3.68 -1.42
CA VAL A 28 -2.02 4.15 -1.26
C VAL A 28 -1.49 4.66 -2.59
N SER A 29 -1.09 5.93 -2.63
CA SER A 29 -0.47 6.59 -3.79
C SER A 29 0.82 7.28 -3.35
N THR A 30 1.93 6.57 -3.45
CA THR A 30 3.24 6.97 -2.88
C THR A 30 4.38 6.43 -3.74
N ASP A 31 5.58 7.00 -3.69
CA ASP A 31 6.74 6.41 -4.39
C ASP A 31 7.13 5.05 -3.78
N ASN A 32 7.19 4.97 -2.45
CA ASN A 32 7.50 3.73 -1.73
C ASN A 32 6.45 3.41 -0.66
N ALA A 33 5.89 2.19 -0.72
CA ALA A 33 4.89 1.73 0.25
C ALA A 33 5.26 0.40 0.92
N ILE A 34 5.00 0.33 2.22
CA ILE A 34 4.85 -0.93 2.96
C ILE A 34 3.41 -1.00 3.49
N ALA A 35 2.65 -2.01 3.07
CA ALA A 35 1.24 -2.13 3.43
C ALA A 35 0.92 -3.54 3.97
N SER A 36 0.30 -3.59 5.15
CA SER A 36 -0.34 -4.80 5.67
C SER A 36 -1.80 -4.46 5.92
N THR A 37 -2.68 -4.98 5.07
CA THR A 37 -4.09 -4.61 5.05
C THR A 37 -5.00 -5.78 4.73
N ASN A 38 -6.32 -5.68 4.86
CA ASN A 38 -7.20 -6.73 4.31
C ASN A 38 -7.45 -6.50 2.82
N ASN A 39 -7.80 -5.26 2.44
CA ASN A 39 -8.00 -4.84 1.06
C ASN A 39 -7.13 -3.63 0.75
N SER A 40 -6.40 -3.67 -0.36
CA SER A 40 -5.55 -2.55 -0.77
C SER A 40 -5.65 -2.25 -2.25
N ILE A 41 -5.71 -0.96 -2.57
CA ILE A 41 -5.38 -0.44 -3.90
C ILE A 41 -4.11 0.38 -3.79
N VAL A 42 -3.07 -0.04 -4.51
CA VAL A 42 -1.72 0.51 -4.39
C VAL A 42 -1.25 1.02 -5.74
N SER A 43 -0.85 2.29 -5.80
CA SER A 43 -0.21 2.92 -6.96
C SER A 43 1.13 3.48 -6.53
N THR A 44 2.23 2.78 -6.84
CA THR A 44 3.57 3.13 -6.32
C THR A 44 4.69 2.71 -7.25
N ASP A 45 5.86 3.34 -7.16
CA ASP A 45 7.05 2.82 -7.85
C ASP A 45 7.55 1.52 -7.18
N ASN A 46 7.60 1.48 -5.85
CA ASN A 46 8.03 0.31 -5.07
C ASN A 46 7.02 -0.05 -3.98
N ALA A 47 6.54 -1.30 -3.99
CA ALA A 47 5.60 -1.81 -2.98
C ALA A 47 6.04 -3.13 -2.35
N ILE A 48 5.97 -3.18 -1.02
CA ILE A 48 5.89 -4.43 -0.24
C ILE A 48 4.49 -4.50 0.37
N ALA A 49 3.71 -5.50 -0.02
CA ALA A 49 2.31 -5.60 0.41
C ALA A 49 1.91 -7.03 0.81
N SER A 50 1.17 -7.17 1.90
CA SER A 50 0.63 -8.47 2.34
C SER A 50 -0.89 -8.46 2.61
N PRO A 51 -1.75 -8.12 1.63
CA PRO A 51 -3.20 -8.09 1.87
C PRO A 51 -3.93 -9.38 1.51
N TYR A 52 -5.19 -9.52 1.91
CA TYR A 52 -6.06 -10.57 1.38
C TYR A 52 -6.43 -10.29 -0.09
N ASN A 53 -6.81 -9.05 -0.41
CA ASN A 53 -7.09 -8.60 -1.76
C ASN A 53 -6.19 -7.42 -2.14
N LEU A 54 -5.48 -7.53 -3.25
CA LEU A 54 -4.58 -6.49 -3.77
C LEU A 54 -4.95 -6.13 -5.21
N ILE A 55 -5.17 -4.84 -5.44
CA ILE A 55 -5.11 -4.22 -6.77
C ILE A 55 -3.86 -3.35 -6.79
N VAL A 56 -3.01 -3.50 -7.80
CA VAL A 56 -1.76 -2.74 -7.82
C VAL A 56 -1.29 -2.31 -9.19
N LEU A 57 -0.88 -1.04 -9.27
CA LEU A 57 -0.12 -0.46 -10.36
C LEU A 57 1.26 -0.09 -9.81
N ARG A 58 2.31 -0.76 -10.31
CA ARG A 58 3.67 -0.56 -9.81
C ARG A 58 4.75 -0.98 -10.78
N ASP A 59 5.93 -0.40 -10.60
CA ASP A 59 7.14 -0.81 -11.29
C ASP A 59 7.79 -2.01 -10.59
N ASN A 60 7.97 -1.93 -9.26
CA ASN A 60 8.63 -2.97 -8.46
C ASN A 60 7.78 -3.44 -7.28
N ALA A 61 7.84 -4.76 -7.05
CA ALA A 61 6.75 -5.48 -6.41
C ALA A 61 7.20 -6.68 -5.58
N ILE A 62 6.95 -6.66 -4.27
CA ILE A 62 6.82 -7.89 -3.48
C ILE A 62 5.40 -7.92 -2.93
N ALA A 63 4.66 -8.98 -3.24
CA ALA A 63 3.31 -9.18 -2.71
C ALA A 63 3.10 -10.62 -2.24
N SER A 64 2.51 -10.76 -1.06
CA SER A 64 1.97 -12.01 -0.55
C SER A 64 0.48 -11.82 -0.34
N THR A 65 -0.34 -12.28 -1.28
CA THR A 65 -1.79 -12.04 -1.23
C THR A 65 -2.58 -13.27 -1.69
N MET A 66 -3.83 -13.35 -1.25
CA MET A 66 -4.74 -14.41 -1.68
C MET A 66 -5.33 -14.08 -3.06
N ASN A 67 -5.70 -12.83 -3.29
CA ASN A 67 -6.26 -12.36 -4.55
C ASN A 67 -5.46 -11.17 -5.07
N TYR A 68 -4.99 -11.28 -6.31
CA TYR A 68 -4.09 -10.32 -6.93
C TYR A 68 -4.60 -9.87 -8.29
N VAL A 69 -4.68 -8.55 -8.48
CA VAL A 69 -5.02 -7.90 -9.75
C VAL A 69 -3.94 -6.87 -10.08
N VAL A 70 -3.51 -6.87 -11.34
CA VAL A 70 -2.56 -5.90 -11.94
C VAL A 70 -3.30 -5.10 -12.99
#